data_AF-A0A951SZF4-F1
#
_entry.id   AF-A0A951SZF4-F1
#
_cell.length_a   1.000
_cell.length_b   1.000
_cell.length_c   1.000
_cell.angle_alpha   90.00
_cell.angle_beta   90.00
_cell.angle_gamma   90.00
#
_symmetry.space_group_name_H-M   'P 1'
#
loop_
_entity.id
_entity.type
_entity.pdbx_description
1 polymer ?
#
loop_
_entity_poly.entity_id
_entity_poly.type
_entity_poly.pdbx_seq_one_letter_code
_entity_poly.pdbx_strand_id
1 'polypeptide(L)'
;FLEADAVNKKLEAAYGPRTRSTVKKETQKGADIWELEGGFIFQWYEPLKGHPYTRTIDYISDEMARRILDERKEYFTAEETDLLQKMIVR
;
A
#
# COMPACT_ATOMS: atom_id res chain seq x y z
N PHE A 1 -12.84 -4.89 11.21
CA PHE A 1 -12.90 -4.84 9.74
C PHE A 1 -14.02 -3.90 9.35
N LEU A 2 -13.72 -2.86 8.57
CA LEU A 2 -14.73 -1.94 8.02
C LEU A 2 -15.07 -2.39 6.60
N GLU A 3 -16.33 -2.29 6.20
CA GLU A 3 -16.76 -2.58 4.82
C GLU A 3 -15.92 -1.73 3.85
N ALA A 4 -15.24 -2.41 2.92
CA ALA A 4 -14.20 -1.74 2.15
C ALA A 4 -14.78 -0.69 1.19
N ASP A 5 -15.97 -0.95 0.64
CA ASP A 5 -16.68 -0.02 -0.24
C ASP A 5 -17.05 1.29 0.49
N ALA A 6 -17.45 1.21 1.77
CA ALA A 6 -17.79 2.39 2.56
C ALA A 6 -16.55 3.28 2.84
N VAL A 7 -15.40 2.66 3.08
CA VAL A 7 -14.12 3.37 3.24
C VAL A 7 -13.68 3.96 1.90
N ASN A 8 -13.74 3.17 0.83
CA ASN A 8 -13.35 3.58 -0.51
C ASN A 8 -14.11 4.82 -0.96
N LYS A 9 -15.45 4.84 -0.82
CA LYS A 9 -16.28 6.00 -1.14
C LYS A 9 -15.89 7.27 -0.38
N LYS A 10 -15.48 7.15 0.88
CA LYS A 10 -15.01 8.30 1.67
C LYS A 10 -13.66 8.82 1.16
N LEU A 11 -12.74 7.92 0.82
CA LEU A 11 -11.46 8.27 0.24
C LEU A 11 -11.64 8.90 -1.14
N GLU A 12 -12.50 8.34 -1.98
CA GLU A 12 -12.80 8.88 -3.32
C GLU A 12 -13.47 10.26 -3.25
N ALA A 13 -14.36 10.49 -2.27
CA ALA A 13 -14.96 11.80 -2.06
C ALA A 13 -13.96 12.86 -1.58
N ALA A 14 -12.95 12.47 -0.79
CA ALA A 14 -11.96 13.39 -0.22
C ALA A 14 -10.80 13.69 -1.19
N TYR A 15 -10.33 12.69 -1.93
CA TYR A 15 -9.07 12.74 -2.67
C TYR A 15 -9.23 12.44 -4.17
N GLY A 16 -10.45 12.19 -4.65
CA GLY A 16 -10.72 11.76 -6.01
C GLY A 16 -10.52 10.25 -6.22
N PRO A 17 -10.72 9.74 -7.45
CA PRO A 17 -10.63 8.32 -7.72
C PRO A 17 -9.23 7.79 -7.40
N ARG A 18 -9.16 6.52 -6.96
CA ARG A 18 -7.88 5.84 -6.74
C ARG A 18 -7.01 5.87 -7.99
N THR A 19 -5.72 6.04 -7.82
CA THR A 19 -4.76 6.15 -8.92
C THR A 19 -4.22 4.78 -9.34
N ARG A 20 -4.06 3.84 -8.39
CA ARG A 20 -3.58 2.48 -8.65
C ARG A 20 -4.27 1.45 -7.76
N SER A 21 -4.15 0.18 -8.14
CA SER A 21 -4.61 -0.95 -7.33
C SER A 21 -3.68 -2.13 -7.49
N THR A 22 -3.40 -2.78 -6.36
CA THR A 22 -2.69 -4.07 -6.27
C THR A 22 -3.64 -5.18 -5.80
N VAL A 23 -4.94 -4.91 -5.70
CA VAL A 23 -5.94 -5.87 -5.26
C VAL A 23 -6.08 -6.98 -6.29
N LYS A 24 -5.74 -8.21 -5.90
CA LYS A 24 -5.89 -9.39 -6.75
C LYS A 24 -7.35 -9.82 -6.79
N LYS A 25 -7.90 -10.05 -7.98
CA LYS A 25 -9.31 -10.41 -8.16
C LYS A 25 -9.67 -11.73 -7.48
N GLU A 26 -8.74 -12.68 -7.47
CA GLU A 26 -8.96 -14.05 -7.00
C GLU A 26 -9.00 -14.12 -5.47
N THR A 27 -8.18 -13.32 -4.81
CA THR A 27 -8.04 -13.35 -3.35
C THR A 27 -8.69 -12.16 -2.65
N GLN A 28 -9.05 -11.11 -3.40
CA GLN A 28 -9.51 -9.82 -2.88
C GLN A 28 -8.53 -9.20 -1.86
N LYS A 29 -7.24 -9.57 -1.94
CA LYS A 29 -6.16 -9.04 -1.11
C LYS A 29 -5.32 -8.06 -1.90
N GLY A 30 -4.80 -7.05 -1.23
CA GLY A 30 -3.91 -6.03 -1.80
C GLY A 30 -4.26 -4.66 -1.27
N ALA A 31 -3.85 -3.61 -1.97
CA ALA A 31 -4.21 -2.24 -1.64
C ALA A 31 -4.69 -1.46 -2.87
N ASP A 32 -5.71 -0.64 -2.64
CA ASP A 32 -5.95 0.53 -3.51
C ASP A 32 -5.09 1.69 -3.02
N ILE A 33 -4.62 2.48 -3.97
CA ILE A 33 -3.60 3.50 -3.74
C ILE A 33 -4.10 4.83 -4.32
N TRP A 34 -3.91 5.89 -3.55
CA TRP A 34 -4.07 7.27 -4.00
C TRP A 34 -2.70 7.93 -3.94
N GLU A 35 -2.20 8.36 -5.10
CA GLU A 35 -1.00 9.19 -5.22
C GLU A 35 -1.44 10.65 -5.08
N LEU A 36 -0.99 11.30 -4.01
CA LEU A 36 -1.31 12.68 -3.69
C LEU A 36 -0.06 13.54 -3.86
N GLU A 37 -0.26 14.85 -3.95
CA GLU A 37 0.86 15.78 -3.83
C GLU A 37 1.41 15.70 -2.40
N GLY A 38 2.60 15.11 -2.24
CA GLY A 38 3.28 14.97 -0.95
C GLY A 38 3.18 13.58 -0.31
N GLY A 39 2.55 12.59 -0.94
CA GLY A 39 2.55 11.24 -0.42
C GLY A 39 1.53 10.29 -1.04
N PHE A 40 1.30 9.18 -0.34
CA PHE A 40 0.46 8.08 -0.77
C PHE A 40 -0.50 7.68 0.34
N ILE A 41 -1.76 7.41 -0.01
CA ILE A 41 -2.72 6.72 0.86
C ILE A 41 -2.91 5.30 0.33
N PHE A 42 -2.85 4.31 1.23
CA PHE A 42 -3.11 2.91 0.96
C PHE A 42 -4.34 2.47 1.72
N GLN A 43 -5.33 1.90 1.03
CA GLN A 43 -6.41 1.14 1.65
C GLN A 43 -6.09 -0.35 1.48
N TRP A 44 -5.73 -1.04 2.56
CA TRP A 44 -5.43 -2.47 2.51
C TRP A 44 -6.69 -3.31 2.66
N TYR A 45 -6.86 -4.24 1.73
CA TYR A 45 -7.99 -5.15 1.65
C TYR A 45 -7.64 -6.54 2.17
N GLU A 46 -8.57 -7.11 2.93
CA GLU A 46 -8.53 -8.49 3.37
C GLU A 46 -9.92 -9.13 3.20
N PRO A 47 -10.02 -10.33 2.59
CA PRO A 47 -11.27 -11.04 2.45
C PRO A 47 -11.72 -11.60 3.80
N LEU A 48 -12.99 -11.39 4.13
CA LEU A 48 -13.66 -12.04 5.25
C LEU A 48 -15.00 -12.57 4.76
N LYS A 49 -15.20 -13.89 4.89
CA LYS A 49 -16.43 -14.58 4.44
C LYS A 49 -16.82 -14.29 2.98
N GLY A 50 -15.83 -14.14 2.10
CA GLY A 50 -16.05 -13.87 0.67
C GLY A 50 -16.34 -12.41 0.31
N HIS A 51 -16.27 -11.49 1.28
CA HIS A 51 -16.42 -10.06 1.07
C HIS A 51 -15.11 -9.32 1.38
N PRO A 52 -14.76 -8.27 0.59
CA PRO A 52 -13.57 -7.47 0.86
C PRO A 52 -13.81 -6.48 2.00
N TYR A 53 -12.93 -6.49 2.99
CA TYR A 53 -12.93 -5.51 4.09
C TYR A 53 -11.64 -4.71 4.11
N THR A 54 -11.73 -3.48 4.61
CA THR A 54 -10.54 -2.69 4.94
C THR A 54 -9.92 -3.25 6.22
N ARG A 55 -8.67 -3.66 6.10
CA ARG A 55 -7.80 -4.07 7.21
C ARG A 55 -7.18 -2.85 7.89
N THR A 56 -6.49 -2.02 7.11
CA THR A 56 -5.83 -0.78 7.55
C THR A 56 -5.90 0.29 6.46
N ILE A 57 -5.71 1.54 6.87
CA ILE A 57 -5.50 2.67 5.96
C ILE A 57 -4.18 3.32 6.40
N ASP A 58 -3.19 3.34 5.51
CA ASP A 58 -1.88 3.87 5.81
C ASP A 58 -1.60 5.09 4.94
N TYR A 59 -0.93 6.09 5.53
CA TYR A 59 -0.41 7.24 4.80
C TYR A 59 1.12 7.25 4.88
N ILE A 60 1.77 7.46 3.74
CA ILE A 60 3.22 7.58 3.64
C ILE A 60 3.52 8.88 2.91
N SER A 61 4.20 9.83 3.58
CA SER A 61 4.64 11.06 2.91
C SER A 61 5.78 10.78 1.94
N ASP A 62 5.88 11.58 0.88
CA ASP A 62 6.96 11.49 -0.11
C ASP A 62 8.33 11.72 0.53
N GLU A 63 8.41 12.63 1.49
CA GLU A 63 9.64 12.88 2.26
C GLU A 63 10.07 11.64 3.03
N MET A 64 9.13 11.01 3.74
CA MET A 64 9.43 9.79 4.50
C MET A 64 9.79 8.63 3.57
N ALA A 65 9.10 8.49 2.44
CA ALA A 65 9.43 7.49 1.43
C ALA A 65 10.85 7.68 0.88
N ARG A 66 11.23 8.92 0.55
CA ARG A 66 12.60 9.25 0.09
C ARG A 66 13.63 8.94 1.16
N ARG A 67 13.38 9.35 2.40
CA ARG A 67 14.28 9.08 3.53
C ARG A 67 14.49 7.59 3.76
N ILE A 68 13.43 6.78 3.71
CA ILE A 68 13.53 5.32 3.81
C ILE A 68 14.41 4.75 2.68
N LEU A 69 14.26 5.27 1.46
CA LEU A 69 15.05 4.83 0.31
C LEU A 69 16.52 5.24 0.42
N ASP A 70 16.80 6.43 0.97
CA ASP A 70 18.16 6.91 1.16
C ASP A 70 18.87 6.18 2.30
N GLU A 71 18.21 5.99 3.44
CA GLU A 71 18.72 5.15 4.55
C GLU A 71 19.00 3.72 4.06
N ARG A 72 18.12 3.15 3.23
CA ARG A 72 18.37 1.82 2.64
C ARG A 72 19.65 1.77 1.81
N LYS A 73 20.01 2.82 1.07
CA LYS A 73 21.25 2.87 0.29
C LYS A 73 22.49 3.05 1.17
N GLU A 74 22.33 3.73 2.30
CA GLU A 74 23.42 3.98 3.25
C GLU A 74 23.77 2.71 4.04
N TYR A 75 22.77 1.95 4.47
CA TYR A 75 22.96 0.80 5.35
C TYR A 75 23.15 -0.54 4.64
N PHE A 76 22.76 -0.66 3.36
CA PHE A 76 22.86 -1.93 2.63
C PHE A 76 23.69 -1.79 1.36
N THR A 77 24.65 -2.69 1.21
CA THR A 77 25.36 -2.89 -0.05
C THR A 77 24.44 -3.51 -1.11
N ALA A 78 24.88 -3.49 -2.37
CA ALA A 78 24.13 -4.12 -3.46
C ALA A 78 23.93 -5.63 -3.24
N GLU A 79 24.92 -6.33 -2.69
CA GLU A 79 24.83 -7.75 -2.35
C GLU A 79 23.82 -8.02 -1.23
N GLU A 80 23.84 -7.23 -0.15
CA GLU A 80 22.89 -7.38 0.96
C GLU A 80 21.45 -7.05 0.52
N THR A 81 21.31 -6.07 -0.38
CA THR A 81 20.02 -5.73 -0.98
C THR A 81 19.45 -6.87 -1.82
N ASP A 82 20.30 -7.52 -2.63
CA ASP A 82 19.93 -8.69 -3.43
C ASP A 82 19.55 -9.88 -2.53
N LEU A 83 20.31 -10.11 -1.45
CA LEU A 83 20.01 -11.13 -0.46
C LEU A 83 18.64 -10.90 0.20
N LEU A 84 18.34 -9.67 0.62
CA LEU A 84 17.05 -9.29 1.20
C LEU A 84 15.89 -9.51 0.22
N GLN A 85 16.05 -9.14 -1.05
CA GLN A 85 15.02 -9.37 -2.07
C GLN A 85 14.72 -10.85 -2.26
N LYS A 86 15.77 -11.70 -2.28
CA LYS A 86 15.64 -13.16 -2.36
C LYS A 86 14.94 -13.76 -1.15
N MET A 87 15.02 -13.13 0.02
CA MET A 87 14.33 -13.59 1.23
C MET A 87 12.85 -13.19 1.27
N ILE A 88 12.48 -12.05 0.69
CA ILE A 88 11.09 -11.54 0.68
C ILE A 88 10.24 -12.26 -0.37
N VAL A 89 10.82 -12.63 -1.51
CA VAL A 89 10.15 -13.39 -2.57
C VAL A 89 10.27 -14.90 -2.28
N ARG A 90 9.41 -15.42 -1.40
CA ARG A 90 9.14 -16.85 -1.26
C ARG A 90 7.74 -17.19 -1.76
#